data_AF-A0A5B7BYF8-F1
#
_entry.id   AF-A0A5B7BYF8-F1
#
_cell.length_a   1.000
_cell.length_b   1.000
_cell.length_c   1.000
_cell.angle_alpha   90.00
_cell.angle_beta   90.00
_cell.angle_gamma   90.00
#
_symmetry.space_group_name_H-M   'P 1'
#
loop_
_entity.id
_entity.type
_entity.pdbx_description
1 polymer ?
#
loop_
_entity_poly.entity_id
_entity_poly.type
_entity_poly.pdbx_seq_one_letter_code
_entity_poly.pdbx_strand_id
1 'polypeptide(L)'
;LVTPINVDVEPDWELYYERFMELSTLDQSVGNRVGVVEPFLMRMAHGAPMRTSNRSKDNMKGLQGRFDQRLGMASHSMLSDEQTLRVCRRFYVALILSRLVQEVPVAEVCGTFKVARGMVQALQENAGRFASMVSVFCERLGWHDLEGLVAKFQNR
;
A
#
# COMPACT_ATOMS: atom_id res chain seq x y z
N LEU A 1 -7.78 5.16 -4.59
CA LEU A 1 -7.32 6.57 -4.47
C LEU A 1 -7.34 7.10 -3.02
N VAL A 2 -8.17 6.53 -2.14
CA VAL A 2 -8.36 7.00 -0.76
C VAL A 2 -7.33 6.44 0.24
N THR A 3 -6.61 5.37 -0.11
CA THR A 3 -5.64 4.74 0.79
C THR A 3 -4.51 5.71 1.14
N PRO A 4 -4.30 6.04 2.44
CA PRO A 4 -3.28 7.00 2.85
C PRO A 4 -1.90 6.53 2.42
N ILE A 5 -1.06 7.48 1.97
CA ILE A 5 0.27 7.20 1.43
C ILE A 5 1.31 7.01 2.55
N ASN A 6 0.96 7.44 3.77
CA ASN A 6 1.85 7.46 4.94
C ASN A 6 1.57 6.32 5.93
N VAL A 7 0.92 5.23 5.50
CA VAL A 7 0.77 4.07 6.38
C VAL A 7 1.98 3.17 6.20
N ASP A 8 2.90 3.22 7.15
CA ASP A 8 4.06 2.33 7.24
C ASP A 8 3.61 0.91 7.63
N VAL A 9 2.85 0.26 6.75
CA VAL A 9 2.54 -1.17 6.86
C VAL A 9 3.59 -1.93 6.10
N GLU A 10 4.37 -2.73 6.81
CA GLU A 10 5.21 -3.74 6.18
C GLU A 10 4.38 -5.01 5.98
N PRO A 11 4.07 -5.40 4.73
CA PRO A 11 3.33 -6.63 4.47
C PRO A 11 4.18 -7.85 4.82
N ASP A 12 3.53 -8.90 5.29
CA ASP A 12 4.08 -10.25 5.13
C ASP A 12 4.01 -10.58 3.62
N TRP A 13 5.15 -10.52 2.93
CA TRP A 13 5.21 -10.60 1.47
C TRP A 13 4.78 -11.97 0.93
N GLU A 14 5.03 -13.04 1.69
CA GLU A 14 4.58 -14.39 1.35
C GLU A 14 3.05 -14.46 1.41
N LEU A 15 2.48 -14.05 2.55
CA LEU A 15 1.03 -13.97 2.71
C LEU A 15 0.38 -13.05 1.67
N TYR A 16 0.98 -11.91 1.37
CA TYR A 16 0.45 -10.98 0.39
C TYR A 16 0.42 -11.60 -1.01
N TYR A 17 1.50 -12.29 -1.41
CA TYR A 17 1.53 -13.00 -2.68
C TYR A 17 0.43 -14.08 -2.75
N GLU A 18 0.32 -14.93 -1.73
CA GLU A 18 -0.72 -15.96 -1.65
C GLU A 18 -2.12 -15.34 -1.81
N ARG A 19 -2.41 -14.29 -1.04
CA ARG A 19 -3.70 -13.60 -1.08
C ARG A 19 -3.97 -12.93 -2.41
N PHE A 20 -2.94 -12.36 -3.04
CA PHE A 20 -3.09 -11.76 -4.36
C PHE A 20 -3.48 -12.81 -5.41
N MET A 21 -2.91 -14.01 -5.33
CA MET A 21 -3.27 -15.11 -6.23
C MET A 21 -4.67 -15.69 -5.96
N GLU A 22 -5.17 -15.58 -4.72
CA GLU A 22 -6.55 -15.95 -4.36
C GLU A 22 -7.61 -14.93 -4.80
N LEU A 23 -7.21 -13.71 -5.19
CA LEU A 23 -8.15 -12.69 -5.65
C LEU A 23 -8.87 -13.11 -6.94
N SER A 24 -10.08 -12.60 -7.13
CA SER A 24 -10.80 -12.77 -8.40
C SER A 24 -9.99 -12.17 -9.56
N THR A 25 -10.23 -12.65 -10.79
CA THR A 25 -9.56 -12.10 -11.99
C THR A 25 -9.81 -10.59 -12.16
N LEU A 26 -10.98 -10.12 -11.73
CA LEU A 26 -11.33 -8.71 -11.73
C LEU A 26 -10.49 -7.91 -10.73
N ASP A 27 -10.35 -8.39 -9.49
CA ASP A 27 -9.57 -7.72 -8.45
C ASP A 27 -8.06 -7.76 -8.73
N GLN A 28 -7.56 -8.87 -9.28
CA GLN A 28 -6.19 -8.95 -9.79
C GLN A 28 -5.96 -7.95 -10.93
N SER A 29 -6.94 -7.77 -11.82
CA SER A 29 -6.86 -6.74 -12.87
C SER A 29 -6.79 -5.33 -12.29
N VAL A 30 -7.43 -5.05 -11.15
CA VAL A 30 -7.31 -3.74 -10.47
C VAL A 30 -5.88 -3.57 -9.97
N GLY A 31 -5.29 -4.60 -9.34
CA GLY A 31 -3.89 -4.62 -8.90
C GLY A 31 -2.91 -4.35 -10.04
N ASN A 32 -3.05 -5.09 -11.14
CA ASN A 32 -2.20 -4.95 -12.32
C ASN A 32 -2.25 -3.52 -12.91
N ARG A 33 -3.44 -2.91 -12.96
CA ARG A 33 -3.62 -1.54 -13.49
C ARG A 33 -2.99 -0.47 -12.61
N VAL A 34 -2.89 -0.69 -11.29
CA VAL A 34 -2.21 0.27 -10.40
C VAL A 34 -0.71 0.03 -10.30
N GLY A 35 -0.19 -1.05 -10.90
CA GLY A 35 1.23 -1.40 -10.93
C GLY A 35 1.66 -2.48 -9.95
N VAL A 36 0.71 -3.19 -9.33
CA VAL A 36 0.99 -4.39 -8.53
C VAL A 36 0.96 -5.60 -9.46
N VAL A 37 2.12 -6.21 -9.69
CA VAL A 37 2.29 -7.30 -10.64
C VAL A 37 2.86 -8.54 -9.97
N GLU A 38 2.36 -9.71 -10.38
CA GLU A 38 2.75 -11.01 -9.85
C GLU A 38 4.27 -11.23 -9.82
N PRO A 39 5.06 -10.93 -10.88
CA PRO A 39 6.51 -11.17 -10.85
C PRO A 39 7.24 -10.36 -9.77
N PHE A 40 6.71 -9.18 -9.40
CA PHE A 40 7.27 -8.37 -8.32
C PHE A 40 6.91 -8.96 -6.96
N LEU A 41 5.63 -9.30 -6.74
CA LEU A 41 5.18 -9.91 -5.47
C LEU A 41 5.87 -11.25 -5.21
N MET A 42 5.97 -12.11 -6.22
CA MET A 42 6.67 -13.40 -6.13
C MET A 42 8.14 -13.19 -5.74
N ARG A 43 8.84 -12.26 -6.39
CA ARG A 43 10.23 -11.92 -6.05
C ARG A 43 10.37 -11.50 -4.57
N MET A 44 9.43 -10.70 -4.09
CA MET A 44 9.43 -10.18 -2.71
C MET A 44 9.11 -11.28 -1.68
N ALA A 45 8.17 -12.17 -1.99
CA ALA A 45 7.81 -13.33 -1.17
C ALA A 45 9.01 -14.27 -0.94
N HIS A 46 9.89 -14.40 -1.94
CA HIS A 46 11.13 -15.18 -1.82
C HIS A 46 12.28 -14.44 -1.10
N GLY A 47 12.03 -13.26 -0.51
CA GLY A 47 13.02 -12.52 0.27
C GLY A 47 14.17 -11.93 -0.55
N ALA A 48 13.96 -11.71 -1.85
CA ALA A 48 15.00 -11.13 -2.70
C ALA A 48 15.39 -9.72 -2.21
N PRO A 49 16.70 -9.39 -2.15
CA PRO A 49 17.13 -8.11 -1.63
C PRO A 49 16.62 -6.97 -2.51
N MET A 50 15.88 -6.06 -1.90
CA MET A 50 15.50 -4.80 -2.51
C MET A 50 16.77 -3.96 -2.64
N ARG A 51 17.03 -3.44 -3.83
CA ARG A 51 18.13 -2.50 -4.04
C ARG A 51 17.72 -1.14 -3.45
N THR A 52 17.70 -1.03 -2.14
CA THR A 52 17.49 0.24 -1.46
C THR A 52 18.81 1.01 -1.51
N SER A 53 18.75 2.28 -1.91
CA SER A 53 19.91 3.16 -1.78
C SER A 53 20.18 3.33 -0.29
N ASN A 54 21.16 2.61 0.25
CA ASN A 54 21.67 2.82 1.58
C ASN A 54 22.09 4.30 1.72
N ARG A 55 21.25 5.12 2.36
CA ARG A 55 21.73 6.31 3.05
C ARG A 55 22.42 5.84 4.33
N SER A 56 23.55 5.14 4.19
CA SER A 56 24.50 5.01 5.28
C SER A 56 25.06 6.40 5.55
N LYS A 57 24.62 7.01 6.65
CA LYS A 57 25.36 8.02 7.38
C LYS A 57 26.58 7.34 8.02
N ASP A 58 27.52 6.84 7.21
CA ASP A 58 28.81 6.38 7.70
C ASP A 58 29.88 7.01 6.83
N ASN A 59 30.34 8.19 7.24
CA ASN A 59 31.55 8.78 6.70
C ASN A 59 32.69 8.53 7.69
N MET A 60 33.22 7.31 7.70
CA MET A 60 34.63 7.09 7.96
C MET A 60 35.35 7.18 6.60
N LYS A 61 36.27 8.14 6.52
CA LYS A 61 37.22 8.33 5.42
C LYS A 61 37.92 7.02 5.04
N GLY A 62 37.99 6.72 3.73
CA GLY A 62 38.81 5.62 3.22
C GLY A 62 38.84 5.55 1.70
N LEU A 63 39.88 6.15 1.11
CA LEU A 63 40.46 5.99 -0.23
C LEU A 63 39.55 5.72 -1.44
N GLN A 64 39.43 6.77 -2.25
CA GLN A 64 39.01 6.79 -3.66
C GLN A 64 39.96 5.95 -4.54
N GLY A 65 39.46 4.84 -5.09
CA GLY A 65 40.15 4.04 -6.11
C GLY A 65 39.21 3.73 -7.28
N ARG A 66 39.28 4.58 -8.31
CA ARG A 66 38.75 4.45 -9.69
C ARG A 66 38.06 3.12 -10.07
N PHE A 67 36.78 3.19 -10.40
CA PHE A 67 36.15 2.39 -11.47
C PHE A 67 34.91 3.14 -12.03
N ASP A 68 35.16 4.07 -12.96
CA ASP A 68 34.12 4.78 -13.71
C ASP A 68 33.84 4.08 -15.05
N GLN A 69 32.78 3.25 -15.11
CA GLN A 69 31.94 3.10 -16.31
C GLN A 69 30.78 2.12 -16.03
N ARG A 70 29.56 2.63 -15.73
CA ARG A 70 28.21 2.00 -15.93
C ARG A 70 27.04 2.60 -15.10
N LEU A 71 27.13 3.81 -14.55
CA LEU A 71 26.13 4.34 -13.59
C LEU A 71 24.88 5.04 -14.17
N GLY A 72 24.65 5.04 -15.50
CA GLY A 72 23.52 5.76 -16.10
C GLY A 72 22.16 5.02 -16.11
N MET A 73 22.15 3.69 -16.14
CA MET A 73 20.92 2.89 -16.31
C MET A 73 20.32 2.37 -15.00
N ALA A 74 21.15 2.20 -13.97
CA ALA A 74 20.70 1.68 -12.67
C ALA A 74 19.76 2.66 -11.95
N SER A 75 20.01 3.97 -12.06
CA SER A 75 19.25 4.98 -11.33
C SER A 75 17.75 5.01 -11.69
N HIS A 76 17.40 4.79 -12.96
CA HIS A 76 16.00 4.71 -13.38
C HIS A 76 15.30 3.45 -12.86
N SER A 77 16.00 2.31 -12.81
CA SER A 77 15.43 1.06 -12.27
C SER A 77 15.33 1.07 -10.74
N MET A 78 16.22 1.79 -10.03
CA MET A 78 16.13 1.92 -8.58
C MET A 78 14.90 2.74 -8.17
N LEU A 79 14.65 3.85 -8.87
CA LEU A 79 13.46 4.66 -8.65
C LEU A 79 12.17 3.88 -8.97
N SER A 80 12.19 3.01 -9.99
CA SER A 80 11.03 2.16 -10.30
C SER A 80 10.74 1.12 -9.22
N ASP A 81 11.76 0.45 -8.67
CA ASP A 81 11.56 -0.57 -7.63
C ASP A 81 11.02 0.05 -6.33
N GLU A 82 11.52 1.22 -5.93
CA GLU A 82 11.02 1.93 -4.75
C GLU A 82 9.58 2.45 -4.97
N GLN A 83 9.27 2.93 -6.18
CA GLN A 83 7.92 3.33 -6.55
C GLN A 83 6.96 2.13 -6.53
N THR A 84 7.33 1.02 -7.15
CA THR A 84 6.54 -0.23 -7.16
C THR A 84 6.32 -0.74 -5.74
N LEU A 85 7.32 -0.65 -4.87
CA LEU A 85 7.19 -1.02 -3.46
C LEU A 85 6.13 -0.17 -2.74
N ARG A 86 6.16 1.15 -2.92
CA ARG A 86 5.16 2.07 -2.35
C ARG A 86 3.75 1.77 -2.87
N VAL A 87 3.63 1.47 -4.17
CA VAL A 87 2.36 1.06 -4.80
C VAL A 87 1.85 -0.26 -4.21
N CYS A 88 2.72 -1.26 -4.05
CA CYS A 88 2.36 -2.56 -3.49
C CYS A 88 1.88 -2.46 -2.04
N ARG A 89 2.58 -1.68 -1.19
CA ARG A 89 2.13 -1.41 0.18
C ARG A 89 0.77 -0.71 0.20
N ARG A 90 0.57 0.28 -0.67
CA ARG A 90 -0.71 1.00 -0.75
C ARG A 90 -1.85 0.10 -1.22
N PHE A 91 -1.61 -0.82 -2.15
CA PHE A 91 -2.62 -1.79 -2.56
C PHE A 91 -2.91 -2.81 -1.44
N TYR A 92 -1.90 -3.26 -0.70
CA TYR A 92 -2.09 -4.13 0.47
C TYR A 92 -3.03 -3.50 1.51
N VAL A 93 -2.80 -2.22 1.84
CA VAL A 93 -3.69 -1.46 2.73
C VAL A 93 -5.09 -1.29 2.13
N ALA A 94 -5.20 -1.15 0.80
CA ALA A 94 -6.50 -1.09 0.14
C ALA A 94 -7.28 -2.41 0.27
N LEU A 95 -6.60 -3.57 0.21
CA LEU A 95 -7.23 -4.88 0.45
C LEU A 95 -7.74 -4.99 1.88
N ILE A 96 -6.98 -4.51 2.87
CA ILE A 96 -7.40 -4.45 4.28
C ILE A 96 -8.65 -3.59 4.43
N LEU A 97 -8.61 -2.34 3.91
CA LEU A 97 -9.75 -1.43 3.94
C LEU A 97 -10.98 -2.02 3.24
N SER A 98 -10.80 -2.74 2.13
CA SER A 98 -11.89 -3.42 1.43
C SER A 98 -12.58 -4.47 2.31
N ARG A 99 -11.84 -5.24 3.12
CA ARG A 99 -12.45 -6.20 4.05
C ARG A 99 -13.24 -5.50 5.16
N LEU A 100 -12.71 -4.40 5.68
CA LEU A 100 -13.41 -3.60 6.71
C LEU A 100 -14.71 -3.01 6.17
N VAL A 101 -14.70 -2.49 4.94
CA VAL A 101 -15.90 -1.97 4.26
C VAL A 101 -16.96 -3.07 4.03
N GLN A 102 -16.53 -4.32 3.84
CA GLN A 102 -17.41 -5.49 3.74
C GLN A 102 -17.92 -6.00 5.11
N GLU A 103 -17.76 -5.20 6.18
CA GLU A 103 -18.20 -5.52 7.54
C GLU A 103 -17.52 -6.75 8.16
N VAL A 104 -16.32 -7.13 7.67
CA VAL A 104 -15.53 -8.21 8.27
C VAL A 104 -15.02 -7.75 9.66
N PRO A 105 -15.20 -8.56 10.73
CA PRO A 105 -14.77 -8.17 12.07
C PRO A 105 -13.28 -7.81 12.15
N VAL A 106 -12.94 -6.74 12.87
CA VAL A 106 -11.55 -6.27 13.03
C VAL A 106 -10.59 -7.38 13.48
N ALA A 107 -11.02 -8.25 14.40
CA ALA A 107 -10.22 -9.37 14.88
C ALA A 107 -9.84 -10.35 13.75
N GLU A 108 -10.80 -10.66 12.86
CA GLU A 108 -10.58 -11.53 11.72
C GLU A 108 -9.66 -10.87 10.68
N VAL A 109 -9.82 -9.57 10.44
CA VAL A 109 -8.91 -8.80 9.56
C VAL A 109 -7.48 -8.80 10.11
N CYS A 110 -7.31 -8.60 11.42
CA CYS A 110 -5.99 -8.65 12.06
C CYS A 110 -5.32 -10.02 11.86
N GLY A 111 -6.07 -11.10 12.07
CA GLY A 111 -5.58 -12.46 11.86
C GLY A 111 -5.27 -12.76 10.38
N THR A 112 -6.17 -12.37 9.48
CA THR A 112 -6.06 -12.65 8.03
C THR A 112 -4.86 -11.97 7.40
N PHE A 113 -4.57 -10.72 7.78
CA PHE A 113 -3.46 -9.94 7.22
C PHE A 113 -2.21 -9.92 8.12
N LYS A 114 -2.24 -10.62 9.27
CA LYS A 114 -1.20 -10.61 10.32
C LYS A 114 -0.75 -9.20 10.72
N VAL A 115 -1.71 -8.28 10.82
CA VAL A 115 -1.46 -6.87 11.19
C VAL A 115 -1.93 -6.56 12.60
N ALA A 116 -1.27 -5.60 13.25
CA ALA A 116 -1.64 -5.18 14.60
C ALA A 116 -3.03 -4.52 14.62
N ARG A 117 -3.82 -4.80 15.68
CA ARG A 117 -5.15 -4.19 15.85
C ARG A 117 -5.13 -2.66 15.82
N GLY A 118 -4.13 -2.04 16.46
CA GLY A 118 -3.99 -0.58 16.47
C GLY A 118 -3.80 0.00 15.06
N MET A 119 -3.13 -0.73 14.16
CA MET A 119 -2.97 -0.34 12.76
C MET A 119 -4.31 -0.36 12.03
N VAL A 120 -5.10 -1.43 12.21
CA VAL A 120 -6.43 -1.56 11.61
C VAL A 120 -7.38 -0.46 12.12
N GLN A 121 -7.33 -0.15 13.41
CA GLN A 121 -8.10 0.93 14.01
C GLN A 121 -7.70 2.30 13.45
N ALA A 122 -6.40 2.58 13.33
CA ALA A 122 -5.90 3.82 12.71
C ALA A 122 -6.34 3.94 11.24
N LEU A 123 -6.36 2.81 10.51
CA LEU A 123 -6.87 2.77 9.14
C LEU A 123 -8.37 3.11 9.06
N GLN A 124 -9.20 2.54 9.93
CA GLN A 124 -10.63 2.87 10.01
C GLN A 124 -10.84 4.34 10.34
N GLU A 125 -10.13 4.86 11.34
CA GLU A 125 -10.26 6.27 11.74
C GLU A 125 -9.86 7.23 10.60
N ASN A 126 -8.78 6.90 9.86
CA ASN A 126 -8.36 7.67 8.69
C ASN A 126 -9.38 7.60 7.55
N ALA A 127 -9.94 6.41 7.29
CA ALA A 127 -10.98 6.22 6.28
C ALA A 127 -12.26 6.98 6.66
N GLY A 128 -12.69 6.92 7.92
CA GLY A 128 -13.84 7.64 8.45
C GLY A 128 -13.68 9.15 8.31
N ARG A 129 -12.52 9.72 8.70
CA ARG A 129 -12.22 11.15 8.50
C ARG A 129 -12.28 11.55 7.03
N PHE A 130 -11.76 10.71 6.13
CA PHE A 130 -11.85 10.97 4.69
C PHE A 130 -13.30 10.95 4.19
N ALA A 131 -14.10 9.98 4.63
CA ALA A 131 -15.53 9.93 4.32
C ALA A 131 -16.24 11.20 4.82
N SER A 132 -15.89 11.73 6.00
CA SER A 132 -16.41 13.01 6.48
C SER A 132 -16.02 14.18 5.56
N MET A 133 -14.76 14.25 5.11
CA MET A 133 -14.32 15.28 4.17
C MET A 133 -15.09 15.22 2.84
N VAL A 134 -15.29 14.02 2.30
CA VAL A 134 -16.04 13.83 1.04
C VAL A 134 -17.52 14.14 1.23
N SER A 135 -18.10 13.80 2.38
CA SER A 135 -19.49 14.13 2.72
C SER A 135 -19.73 15.65 2.66
N VAL A 136 -18.91 16.43 3.37
CA VAL A 136 -19.01 17.90 3.37
C VAL A 136 -18.74 18.49 1.99
N PHE A 137 -17.85 17.89 1.21
CA PHE A 137 -17.63 18.30 -0.18
C PHE A 137 -18.88 18.09 -1.05
N CYS A 138 -19.54 16.93 -0.92
CA CYS A 138 -20.78 16.64 -1.65
C CYS A 138 -21.92 17.57 -1.23
N GLU A 139 -22.06 17.84 0.07
CA GLU A 139 -23.02 18.81 0.62
C GLU A 139 -22.84 20.19 -0.04
N ARG A 140 -21.60 20.69 -0.11
CA ARG A 140 -21.28 22.00 -0.72
C ARG A 140 -21.56 22.08 -2.22
N LEU A 141 -21.55 20.95 -2.92
CA LEU A 141 -21.90 20.87 -4.34
C LEU A 141 -23.41 20.63 -4.58
N GLY A 142 -24.20 20.46 -3.52
CA GLY A 142 -25.61 20.10 -3.60
C GLY A 142 -25.86 18.64 -3.99
N TRP A 143 -24.87 17.76 -3.86
CA TRP A 143 -24.95 16.33 -4.18
C TRP A 143 -25.45 15.51 -2.99
N HIS A 144 -26.66 15.82 -2.53
CA HIS A 144 -27.21 15.28 -1.27
C HIS A 144 -27.39 13.75 -1.27
N ASP A 145 -27.69 13.14 -2.41
CA ASP A 145 -27.79 11.68 -2.51
C ASP A 145 -26.43 11.01 -2.26
N LEU A 146 -25.36 11.59 -2.82
CA LEU A 146 -24.00 11.09 -2.64
C LEU A 146 -23.48 11.37 -1.23
N GLU A 147 -23.78 12.53 -0.68
CA GLU A 147 -23.50 12.88 0.73
C GLU A 147 -24.08 11.81 1.67
N GLY A 148 -25.38 11.49 1.55
CA GLY A 148 -26.05 10.51 2.40
C GLY A 148 -25.48 9.09 2.26
N LEU A 149 -24.97 8.71 1.08
CA LEU A 149 -24.28 7.44 0.89
C LEU A 149 -22.89 7.44 1.53
N VAL A 150 -22.11 8.50 1.35
CA VAL A 150 -20.75 8.63 1.88
C VAL A 150 -20.76 8.75 3.41
N ALA A 151 -21.73 9.45 4.00
CA ALA A 151 -21.87 9.59 5.44
C ALA A 151 -21.97 8.25 6.19
N LYS A 152 -22.56 7.22 5.56
CA LYS A 152 -22.69 5.88 6.15
C LYS A 152 -21.33 5.19 6.37
N PHE A 153 -20.30 5.58 5.61
CA PHE A 153 -18.96 5.01 5.73
C PHE A 153 -18.11 5.69 6.82
N GLN A 154 -18.60 6.74 7.49
CA GLN A 154 -17.84 7.42 8.54
C GLN A 154 -17.70 6.57 9.82
N ASN A 155 -18.65 5.68 10.08
CA ASN A 155 -18.70 4.83 11.28
C ASN A 155 -18.33 3.36 11.02
N ARG A 156 -17.81 3.05 9.82
CA ARG A 156 -17.51 1.69 9.35
C ARG A 156 -16.01 1.55 9.11
#